data_AF-A0A820U7I2-F1
#
_entry.id   AF-A0A820U7I2-F1
#
_cell.length_a   1.000
_cell.length_b   1.000
_cell.length_c   1.000
_cell.angle_alpha   90.00
_cell.angle_beta   90.00
_cell.angle_gamma   90.00
#
_symmetry.space_group_name_H-M   'P 1'
#
loop_
_entity.id
_entity.type
_entity.pdbx_description
1 polymer ?
#
loop_
_entity_poly.entity_id
_entity_poly.type
_entity_poly.pdbx_seq_one_letter_code
_entity_poly.pdbx_strand_id
1 'polypeptide(L)'
;MLKNPLSTTTNNEALIFVALQAFRSFSRNPAFLAIMKRCSLTPVFNAYASSSSSNIKQSAADILTRIIDEHESHEFDRAMKSLDNDIELQNKKLEEPEEIVKMKAVKSTSKPKKNDSMEKITKWDEQKVRDFLIRQNLIVMISICDGINGEELYNLYHMCKTNSTLMYRSLKSELSKVHHGVLSISSYLHFVSRLSTVCDDDDAL
;
A
#
# COMPACT_ATOMS: atom_id res chain seq x y z
N MET A 1 -58.38 -20.50 22.39
CA MET A 1 -57.46 -19.37 22.63
C MET A 1 -56.06 -19.78 22.19
N LEU A 2 -55.65 -19.38 20.99
CA LEU A 2 -54.30 -19.62 20.46
C LEU A 2 -53.39 -18.49 20.97
N LYS A 3 -52.37 -18.82 21.77
CA LYS A 3 -51.35 -17.85 22.20
C LYS A 3 -50.47 -17.53 20.98
N ASN A 4 -50.49 -16.27 20.54
CA ASN A 4 -49.64 -15.78 19.47
C ASN A 4 -48.15 -15.88 19.86
N PRO A 5 -47.29 -16.59 19.11
CA PRO A 5 -45.86 -16.74 19.41
C PRO A 5 -45.00 -15.51 18.99
N LEU A 6 -45.54 -14.30 19.04
CA LEU A 6 -45.01 -13.15 18.29
C LEU A 6 -43.96 -12.26 18.99
N SER A 7 -43.34 -12.62 20.12
CA SER A 7 -42.53 -11.65 20.89
C SER A 7 -41.04 -11.96 21.14
N THR A 8 -40.51 -13.10 20.70
CA THR A 8 -39.10 -13.45 21.00
C THR A 8 -38.10 -12.89 20.00
N THR A 9 -38.48 -12.72 18.74
CA THR A 9 -37.56 -12.30 17.66
C THR A 9 -37.11 -10.84 17.83
N THR A 10 -38.02 -9.96 18.25
CA THR A 10 -37.74 -8.52 18.43
C THR A 10 -36.75 -8.24 19.55
N ASN A 11 -36.76 -9.03 20.62
CA ASN A 11 -35.84 -8.85 21.75
C ASN A 11 -34.40 -9.22 21.37
N ASN A 12 -34.21 -10.25 20.55
CA ASN A 12 -32.89 -10.68 20.11
C ASN A 12 -32.26 -9.65 19.15
N GLU A 13 -33.03 -9.10 18.22
CA GLU A 13 -32.54 -8.06 17.31
C GLU A 13 -32.11 -6.79 18.06
N ALA A 14 -32.86 -6.40 19.09
CA ALA A 14 -32.48 -5.26 19.94
C ALA A 14 -31.14 -5.49 20.66
N LEU A 15 -30.94 -6.68 21.23
CA LEU A 15 -29.68 -7.03 21.89
C LEU A 15 -28.51 -7.07 20.91
N ILE A 16 -28.69 -7.66 19.72
CA ILE A 16 -27.68 -7.68 18.67
C ILE A 16 -27.33 -6.26 18.25
N PHE A 17 -28.33 -5.39 18.06
CA PHE A 17 -28.11 -4.00 17.68
C PHE A 17 -27.33 -3.24 18.76
N VAL A 18 -27.68 -3.37 20.04
CA VAL A 18 -26.95 -2.74 21.15
C VAL A 18 -25.50 -3.22 21.20
N ALA A 19 -25.27 -4.53 21.03
CA ALA A 19 -23.92 -5.08 20.96
C ALA A 19 -23.13 -4.46 19.79
N LEU A 20 -23.73 -4.41 18.59
CA LEU A 20 -23.09 -3.81 17.41
C LEU A 20 -22.77 -2.32 17.61
N GLN A 21 -23.62 -1.55 18.31
CA GLN A 21 -23.30 -0.15 18.63
C GLN A 21 -22.12 -0.03 19.58
N ALA A 22 -21.99 -0.95 20.55
CA ALA A 22 -20.82 -1.01 21.42
C ALA A 22 -19.56 -1.36 20.62
N PHE A 23 -19.60 -2.40 19.78
CA PHE A 23 -18.49 -2.75 18.88
C PHE A 23 -18.11 -1.59 17.95
N ARG A 24 -19.09 -0.90 17.37
CA ARG A 24 -18.86 0.29 16.53
C ARG A 24 -18.17 1.41 17.30
N SER A 25 -18.54 1.64 18.55
CA SER A 25 -17.89 2.63 19.41
C SER A 25 -16.43 2.26 19.72
N PHE A 26 -16.19 0.99 20.05
CA PHE A 26 -14.83 0.47 20.32
C PHE A 26 -13.96 0.37 19.06
N SER A 27 -14.57 0.19 17.89
CA SER A 27 -13.88 0.15 16.59
C SER A 27 -13.22 1.48 16.19
N ARG A 28 -13.34 2.53 17.02
CA ARG A 28 -12.53 3.75 16.91
C ARG A 28 -11.11 3.57 17.47
N ASN A 29 -10.84 2.51 18.21
CA ASN A 29 -9.53 2.20 18.77
C ASN A 29 -8.81 1.14 17.91
N PRO A 30 -7.63 1.47 17.33
CA PRO A 30 -6.79 0.55 16.55
C PRO A 30 -6.49 -0.79 17.24
N ALA A 31 -6.17 -0.76 18.55
CA ALA A 31 -5.86 -1.96 19.31
C ALA A 31 -7.06 -2.91 19.38
N PHE A 32 -8.27 -2.35 19.48
CA PHE A 32 -9.50 -3.14 19.49
C PHE A 32 -9.80 -3.75 18.11
N LEU A 33 -9.58 -3.01 17.02
CA LEU A 33 -9.69 -3.54 15.66
C LEU A 33 -8.74 -4.73 15.45
N ALA A 34 -7.49 -4.62 15.92
CA ALA A 34 -6.52 -5.70 15.87
C ALA A 34 -6.96 -6.94 16.66
N ILE A 35 -7.56 -6.77 17.85
CA ILE A 35 -8.13 -7.86 18.64
C ILE A 35 -9.30 -8.52 17.90
N MET A 36 -10.25 -7.74 17.37
CA MET A 36 -11.38 -8.29 16.62
C MET A 36 -10.94 -9.15 15.44
N LYS A 37 -9.86 -8.73 14.75
CA LYS A 37 -9.26 -9.51 13.67
C LYS A 37 -8.63 -10.82 14.18
N ARG A 38 -7.85 -10.77 15.26
CA ARG A 38 -7.21 -11.96 15.87
C ARG A 38 -8.24 -12.96 16.39
N CYS A 39 -9.39 -12.48 16.86
CA CYS A 39 -10.51 -13.31 17.27
C CYS A 39 -11.37 -13.80 16.10
N SER A 40 -10.97 -13.56 14.85
CA SER A 40 -11.68 -13.98 13.64
C SER A 40 -13.15 -13.57 13.65
N LEU A 41 -13.46 -12.34 14.07
CA LEU A 41 -14.84 -11.84 14.12
C LEU A 41 -15.36 -11.36 12.76
N THR A 42 -14.51 -11.24 11.74
CA THR A 42 -14.90 -10.80 10.40
C THR A 42 -16.06 -11.62 9.79
N PRO A 43 -16.07 -12.97 9.82
CA PRO A 43 -17.19 -13.75 9.31
C PRO A 43 -18.50 -13.49 10.06
N VAL A 44 -18.43 -13.22 11.36
CA VAL A 44 -19.60 -12.91 12.19
C VAL A 44 -20.22 -11.59 11.75
N PHE A 45 -19.42 -10.54 11.58
CA PHE A 45 -19.92 -9.26 11.09
C PHE A 45 -20.41 -9.36 9.65
N ASN A 46 -19.79 -10.18 8.81
CA ASN A 46 -20.25 -10.41 7.43
C ASN A 46 -21.64 -11.07 7.39
N ALA A 47 -21.90 -12.02 8.28
CA ALA A 47 -23.23 -12.61 8.43
C ALA A 47 -24.27 -11.54 8.85
N TYR A 48 -23.94 -10.66 9.81
CA TYR A 48 -24.84 -9.58 10.23
C TYR A 48 -25.03 -8.48 9.18
N ALA A 49 -24.04 -8.22 8.34
CA ALA A 49 -24.15 -7.31 7.19
C ALA A 49 -25.15 -7.84 6.13
N SER A 50 -25.54 -9.11 6.21
CA SER A 50 -26.58 -9.71 5.37
C SER A 50 -27.95 -9.78 6.06
N SER A 51 -28.10 -9.19 7.27
CA SER A 51 -29.37 -9.17 8.01
C SER A 51 -30.47 -8.43 7.25
N SER A 52 -31.72 -8.85 7.44
CA SER A 52 -32.93 -8.14 6.98
C SER A 52 -33.17 -6.83 7.75
N SER A 53 -32.64 -6.70 8.96
CA SER A 53 -32.74 -5.47 9.76
C SER A 53 -31.75 -4.43 9.27
N SER A 54 -32.25 -3.31 8.74
CA SER A 54 -31.43 -2.23 8.18
C SER A 54 -30.42 -1.68 9.19
N ASN A 55 -30.82 -1.54 10.45
CA ASN A 55 -29.99 -1.04 11.53
C ASN A 55 -28.82 -1.98 11.86
N ILE A 56 -29.08 -3.29 11.93
CA ILE A 56 -28.06 -4.33 12.17
C ILE A 56 -27.11 -4.39 10.97
N LYS A 57 -27.68 -4.45 9.76
CA LYS A 57 -26.94 -4.48 8.50
C LYS A 57 -25.97 -3.31 8.39
N GLN A 58 -26.44 -2.08 8.59
CA GLN A 58 -25.60 -0.89 8.52
C GLN A 58 -24.51 -0.88 9.60
N SER A 59 -24.85 -1.21 10.85
CA SER A 59 -23.88 -1.22 11.94
C SER A 59 -22.76 -2.24 11.71
N ALA A 60 -23.11 -3.43 11.22
CA ALA A 60 -22.15 -4.48 10.91
C ALA A 60 -21.26 -4.10 9.70
N ALA A 61 -21.83 -3.50 8.65
CA ALA A 61 -21.08 -3.00 7.51
C ALA A 61 -20.07 -1.92 7.92
N ASP A 62 -20.47 -0.96 8.76
CA ASP A 62 -19.57 0.09 9.27
C ASP A 62 -18.38 -0.50 10.04
N ILE A 63 -18.59 -1.54 10.85
CA ILE A 63 -17.52 -2.21 11.59
C ILE A 63 -16.58 -2.95 10.63
N LEU A 64 -17.13 -3.64 9.64
CA LEU A 64 -16.33 -4.35 8.63
C LEU A 64 -15.42 -3.40 7.85
N THR A 65 -15.96 -2.28 7.37
CA THR A 65 -15.18 -1.27 6.66
C THR A 65 -14.00 -0.80 7.49
N ARG A 66 -14.21 -0.53 8.79
CA ARG A 66 -13.12 -0.13 9.70
C ARG A 66 -12.08 -1.22 9.91
N ILE A 67 -12.50 -2.48 10.08
CA ILE A 67 -11.58 -3.62 10.22
C ILE A 67 -10.71 -3.76 8.96
N ILE A 68 -11.30 -3.59 7.78
CA ILE A 68 -10.60 -3.68 6.48
C ILE A 68 -9.64 -2.50 6.32
N ASP A 69 -10.09 -1.27 6.60
CA ASP A 69 -9.28 -0.07 6.48
C ASP A 69 -8.06 -0.08 7.40
N GLU A 70 -8.23 -0.49 8.66
CA GLU A 70 -7.12 -0.55 9.61
C GLU A 70 -6.11 -1.65 9.24
N HIS A 71 -6.61 -2.76 8.71
CA HIS A 71 -5.78 -3.86 8.26
C HIS A 71 -4.82 -3.43 7.15
N GLU A 72 -5.34 -2.76 6.13
CA GLU A 72 -4.50 -2.26 5.04
C GLU A 72 -3.50 -1.21 5.53
N SER A 73 -3.87 -0.36 6.50
CA SER A 73 -2.94 0.62 7.08
C SER A 73 -1.79 -0.07 7.84
N HIS A 74 -2.10 -1.03 8.71
CA HIS A 74 -1.07 -1.71 9.49
C HIS A 74 -0.18 -2.62 8.62
N GLU A 75 -0.73 -3.27 7.59
CA GLU A 75 0.09 -4.01 6.63
C GLU A 75 1.02 -3.08 5.85
N PHE A 76 0.52 -1.90 5.48
CA PHE A 76 1.31 -0.86 4.83
C PHE A 76 2.46 -0.37 5.73
N ASP A 77 2.19 -0.02 6.99
CA ASP A 77 3.21 0.44 7.94
C ASP A 77 4.28 -0.64 8.20
N ARG A 78 3.86 -1.91 8.30
CA ARG A 78 4.79 -3.03 8.44
C ARG A 78 5.66 -3.19 7.19
N ALA A 79 5.08 -3.07 6.01
CA ALA A 79 5.81 -3.18 4.75
C ALA A 79 6.80 -2.01 4.57
N MET A 80 6.42 -0.78 4.91
CA MET A 80 7.30 0.38 4.95
C MET A 80 8.50 0.14 5.87
N LYS A 81 8.24 -0.27 7.12
CA LYS A 81 9.31 -0.57 8.07
C LYS A 81 10.25 -1.69 7.60
N SER A 82 9.70 -2.70 6.90
CA SER A 82 10.52 -3.76 6.30
C SER A 82 11.40 -3.21 5.18
N LEU A 83 10.87 -2.33 4.32
CA LEU A 83 11.62 -1.72 3.24
C LEU A 83 12.75 -0.83 3.78
N ASP A 84 12.48 -0.03 4.81
CA ASP A 84 13.49 0.83 5.45
C ASP A 84 14.67 -0.01 5.98
N ASN A 85 14.38 -1.15 6.63
CA ASN A 85 15.42 -2.07 7.10
C ASN A 85 16.23 -2.67 5.93
N ASP A 86 15.59 -3.01 4.81
CA ASP A 86 16.26 -3.56 3.63
C ASP A 86 17.17 -2.52 2.96
N ILE A 87 16.73 -1.26 2.90
CA ILE A 87 17.53 -0.13 2.41
C ILE A 87 18.76 0.07 3.32
N GLU A 88 18.57 0.08 4.64
CA GLU A 88 19.66 0.20 5.60
C GLU A 88 20.68 -0.94 5.44
N LEU A 89 20.21 -2.17 5.23
CA LEU A 89 21.08 -3.33 5.00
C LEU A 89 21.87 -3.21 3.69
N GLN A 90 21.28 -2.68 2.61
CA GLN A 90 21.98 -2.45 1.35
C GLN A 90 23.02 -1.34 1.46
N ASN A 91 22.70 -0.24 2.14
CA ASN A 91 23.65 0.85 2.39
C ASN A 91 24.83 0.36 3.23
N LYS A 92 24.58 -0.46 4.25
CA LYS A 92 25.65 -1.07 5.06
C LYS A 92 26.57 -1.99 4.25
N LYS A 93 26.04 -2.72 3.26
CA LYS A 93 26.86 -3.55 2.34
C LYS A 93 27.72 -2.72 1.39
N LEU A 94 27.30 -1.50 1.06
CA LEU A 94 28.09 -0.57 0.24
C LEU A 94 29.22 0.09 1.03
N GLU A 95 29.05 0.22 2.35
CA GLU A 95 30.06 0.78 3.26
C GLU A 95 31.12 -0.23 3.74
N GLU A 96 30.98 -1.54 3.45
CA GLU A 96 32.06 -2.49 3.76
C GLU A 96 33.30 -2.14 2.93
N PRO A 97 34.41 -1.72 3.59
CA PRO A 97 35.57 -1.18 2.89
C PRO A 97 36.25 -2.26 2.05
N GLU A 98 36.69 -1.87 0.84
CA GLU A 98 37.45 -2.65 -0.14
C GLU A 98 38.83 -3.14 0.35
N GLU A 99 38.98 -3.55 1.62
CA GLU A 99 40.28 -3.96 2.19
C GLU A 99 40.74 -5.37 1.79
N ILE A 100 39.98 -6.13 0.98
CA ILE A 100 40.32 -7.52 0.60
C ILE A 100 40.62 -7.71 -0.91
N VAL A 101 40.90 -6.65 -1.68
CA VAL A 101 41.35 -6.80 -3.09
C VAL A 101 42.71 -6.17 -3.35
N LYS A 102 43.72 -6.53 -2.55
CA LYS A 102 45.14 -6.29 -2.88
C LYS A 102 45.87 -7.50 -3.49
N MET A 103 45.20 -8.62 -3.76
CA MET A 103 45.87 -9.78 -4.37
C MET A 103 45.04 -10.46 -5.45
N LYS A 104 44.95 -9.82 -6.63
CA LYS A 104 45.04 -10.47 -7.96
C LYS A 104 44.82 -9.43 -9.06
N ALA A 105 45.91 -8.77 -9.43
CA ALA A 105 46.00 -8.03 -10.68
C ALA A 105 46.05 -9.03 -11.84
N VAL A 106 44.92 -9.25 -12.52
CA VAL A 106 44.90 -9.73 -13.90
C VAL A 106 44.08 -8.74 -14.72
N LYS A 107 44.82 -7.96 -15.51
CA LYS A 107 44.38 -7.09 -16.61
C LYS A 107 43.08 -7.56 -17.27
N SER A 108 42.02 -6.78 -17.13
CA SER A 108 40.99 -6.67 -18.17
C SER A 108 40.46 -5.24 -18.20
N THR A 109 40.94 -4.48 -19.16
CA THR A 109 40.65 -3.06 -19.39
C THR A 109 39.44 -2.93 -20.31
N SER A 110 38.24 -2.84 -19.75
CA SER A 110 37.10 -2.18 -20.40
C SER A 110 36.51 -1.17 -19.41
N LYS A 111 36.94 0.08 -19.53
CA LYS A 111 36.42 1.20 -18.73
C LYS A 111 34.90 1.27 -18.90
N PRO A 112 34.10 1.26 -17.82
CA PRO A 112 32.69 1.65 -17.91
C PRO A 112 32.67 3.12 -18.37
N LYS A 113 31.96 3.38 -19.48
CA LYS A 113 31.72 4.75 -19.97
C LYS A 113 31.15 5.56 -18.82
N LYS A 114 31.85 6.63 -18.43
CA LYS A 114 31.37 7.63 -17.47
C LYS A 114 29.95 8.02 -17.88
N ASN A 115 29.04 7.84 -16.92
CA ASN A 115 27.63 8.16 -17.01
C ASN A 115 27.45 9.55 -17.63
N ASP A 116 26.77 9.58 -18.79
CA ASP A 116 26.04 10.75 -19.24
C ASP A 116 25.26 11.28 -18.04
N SER A 117 25.37 12.58 -17.79
CA SER A 117 24.60 13.31 -16.78
C SER A 117 23.17 12.78 -16.79
N MET A 118 22.76 12.16 -15.69
CA MET A 118 21.41 11.60 -15.57
C MET A 118 20.46 12.79 -15.74
N GLU A 119 19.79 12.83 -16.90
CA GLU A 119 18.92 13.94 -17.24
C GLU A 119 17.83 14.05 -16.18
N LYS A 120 17.60 15.27 -15.67
CA LYS A 120 16.57 15.53 -14.65
C LYS A 120 15.26 14.89 -15.06
N ILE A 121 14.61 14.19 -14.12
CA ILE A 121 13.36 13.45 -14.36
C ILE A 121 12.28 14.33 -14.99
N THR A 122 12.20 15.61 -14.61
CA THR A 122 11.23 16.57 -15.15
C THR A 122 11.37 16.86 -16.65
N LYS A 123 12.49 16.47 -17.27
CA LYS A 123 12.73 16.60 -18.72
C LYS A 123 12.45 15.32 -19.50
N TRP A 124 12.04 14.25 -18.82
CA TRP A 124 11.77 12.99 -19.49
C TRP A 124 10.48 13.10 -20.31
N ASP A 125 10.53 12.59 -21.54
CA ASP A 125 9.34 12.35 -22.33
C ASP A 125 8.65 11.05 -21.87
N GLU A 126 7.45 10.81 -22.40
CA GLU A 126 6.64 9.61 -22.11
C GLU A 126 7.42 8.31 -22.40
N GLN A 127 8.24 8.30 -23.44
CA GLN A 127 9.03 7.13 -23.82
C GLN A 127 10.12 6.82 -22.78
N LYS A 128 10.86 7.83 -22.31
CA LYS A 128 11.87 7.67 -21.26
C LYS A 128 11.25 7.23 -19.94
N VAL A 129 10.07 7.74 -19.59
CA VAL A 129 9.29 7.28 -18.43
C VAL A 129 8.97 5.79 -18.58
N ARG A 130 8.42 5.38 -19.73
CA ARG A 130 8.11 3.97 -20.00
C ARG A 130 9.35 3.07 -19.95
N ASP A 131 10.45 3.49 -20.56
CA ASP A 131 11.71 2.75 -20.56
C ASP A 131 12.33 2.66 -19.16
N PHE A 132 12.17 3.69 -18.33
CA PHE A 132 12.54 3.64 -16.92
C PHE A 132 11.73 2.58 -16.17
N LEU A 133 10.40 2.58 -16.29
CA LEU A 133 9.54 1.61 -15.61
C LEU A 133 9.88 0.17 -16.03
N ILE A 134 10.14 -0.08 -17.31
CA ILE A 134 10.56 -1.39 -17.80
C ILE A 134 11.91 -1.79 -17.20
N ARG A 135 12.92 -0.92 -17.26
CA ARG A 135 14.27 -1.19 -16.74
C ARG A 135 14.29 -1.47 -15.24
N GLN A 136 13.40 -0.84 -14.48
CA GLN A 136 13.28 -1.02 -13.02
C GLN A 136 12.33 -2.15 -12.61
N ASN A 137 11.83 -2.95 -13.56
CA ASN A 137 10.87 -4.03 -13.33
C ASN A 137 9.54 -3.54 -12.70
N LEU A 138 9.08 -2.37 -13.12
CA LEU A 138 7.84 -1.71 -12.68
C LEU A 138 6.73 -1.84 -13.74
N ILE A 139 6.66 -2.98 -14.42
CA ILE A 139 5.74 -3.21 -15.54
C ILE A 139 4.27 -2.99 -15.12
N VAL A 140 3.91 -3.36 -13.89
CA VAL A 140 2.55 -3.18 -13.33
C VAL A 140 2.15 -1.70 -13.25
N MET A 141 3.12 -0.78 -13.15
CA MET A 141 2.87 0.66 -13.09
C MET A 141 2.70 1.28 -14.47
N ILE A 142 3.08 0.60 -15.56
CA ILE A 142 3.01 1.14 -16.93
C ILE A 142 1.58 1.55 -17.27
N SER A 143 0.59 0.74 -16.92
CA SER A 143 -0.82 1.06 -17.19
C SER A 143 -1.35 2.27 -16.42
N ILE A 144 -0.76 2.59 -15.26
CA ILE A 144 -1.12 3.79 -14.49
C ILE A 144 -0.40 5.01 -15.09
N CYS A 145 0.84 4.80 -15.54
CA CYS A 145 1.71 5.85 -16.05
C CYS A 145 1.67 5.97 -17.57
N ASP A 146 0.63 5.46 -18.22
CA ASP A 146 0.50 5.51 -19.67
C ASP A 146 0.22 6.95 -20.09
N GLY A 147 1.03 7.48 -21.01
CA GLY A 147 0.98 8.89 -21.42
C GLY A 147 1.47 9.91 -20.38
N ILE A 148 2.07 9.46 -19.28
CA ILE A 148 2.64 10.36 -18.25
C ILE A 148 4.06 10.78 -18.66
N ASN A 149 4.33 12.09 -18.68
CA ASN A 149 5.68 12.62 -18.88
C ASN A 149 6.48 12.73 -17.57
N GLY A 150 7.73 13.16 -17.66
CA GLY A 150 8.64 13.25 -16.53
C GLY A 150 8.20 14.18 -15.38
N GLU A 151 7.59 15.32 -15.71
CA GLU A 151 7.07 16.27 -14.73
C GLU A 151 5.86 15.70 -13.97
N GLU A 152 4.94 15.08 -14.70
CA GLU A 152 3.77 14.42 -14.11
C GLU A 152 4.17 13.20 -13.26
N LEU A 153 5.17 12.42 -13.69
CA LEU A 153 5.72 11.32 -12.92
C LEU A 153 6.35 11.80 -11.60
N TYR A 154 7.07 12.92 -11.65
CA TYR A 154 7.65 13.56 -10.46
C TYR A 154 6.56 14.04 -9.49
N ASN A 155 5.48 14.63 -10.00
CA ASN A 155 4.33 15.02 -9.19
C ASN A 155 3.63 13.81 -8.56
N LEU A 156 3.47 12.72 -9.32
CA LEU A 156 2.93 11.46 -8.81
C LEU A 156 3.80 10.91 -7.68
N TYR A 157 5.12 10.92 -7.84
CA TYR A 157 6.06 10.55 -6.78
C TYR A 157 5.87 11.38 -5.50
N HIS A 158 5.77 12.70 -5.62
CA HIS A 158 5.54 13.59 -4.47
C HIS A 158 4.22 13.30 -3.75
N MET A 159 3.15 13.04 -4.49
CA MET A 159 1.87 12.61 -3.91
C MET A 159 2.02 11.27 -3.18
N CYS A 160 2.72 10.30 -3.77
CA CYS A 160 3.02 9.01 -3.16
C CYS A 160 3.88 9.13 -1.89
N LYS A 161 4.83 10.07 -1.85
CA LYS A 161 5.68 10.33 -0.69
C LYS A 161 4.89 10.99 0.45
N THR A 162 4.05 11.96 0.12
CA THR A 162 3.29 12.75 1.11
C THR A 162 2.11 11.98 1.69
N ASN A 163 1.38 11.22 0.87
CA ASN A 163 0.13 10.55 1.23
C ASN A 163 0.14 9.07 0.84
N SER A 164 1.17 8.34 1.28
CA SER A 164 1.52 7.01 0.77
C SER A 164 0.39 5.97 0.85
N THR A 165 -0.31 5.87 1.99
CA THR A 165 -1.42 4.93 2.17
C THR A 165 -2.62 5.26 1.28
N LEU A 166 -3.02 6.54 1.21
CA LEU A 166 -4.16 6.98 0.38
C LEU A 166 -3.84 6.80 -1.10
N MET A 167 -2.63 7.16 -1.52
CA MET A 167 -2.20 6.99 -2.91
C MET A 167 -2.11 5.52 -3.30
N TYR A 168 -1.59 4.66 -2.44
CA TYR A 168 -1.60 3.22 -2.68
C TYR A 168 -3.02 2.70 -2.94
N ARG A 169 -3.99 3.05 -2.09
CA ARG A 169 -5.40 2.64 -2.26
C ARG A 169 -5.99 3.17 -3.57
N SER A 170 -5.77 4.44 -3.88
CA SER A 170 -6.26 5.06 -5.11
C SER A 170 -5.68 4.36 -6.34
N LEU A 171 -4.36 4.18 -6.40
CA LEU A 171 -3.68 3.52 -7.52
C LEU A 171 -4.09 2.05 -7.66
N LYS A 172 -4.23 1.32 -6.55
CA LYS A 172 -4.73 -0.06 -6.53
C LYS A 172 -6.16 -0.15 -7.09
N SER A 173 -7.03 0.79 -6.68
CA SER A 173 -8.39 0.89 -7.17
C SER A 173 -8.44 1.19 -8.67
N GLU A 174 -7.69 2.18 -9.15
CA GLU A 174 -7.62 2.52 -10.57
C GLU A 174 -7.07 1.36 -11.42
N LEU A 175 -5.99 0.71 -10.98
CA LEU A 175 -5.43 -0.44 -11.70
C LEU A 175 -6.43 -1.59 -11.83
N SER A 176 -7.24 -1.82 -10.79
CA SER A 176 -8.27 -2.85 -10.79
C SER A 176 -9.39 -2.58 -11.81
N LYS A 177 -9.67 -1.29 -12.11
CA LYS A 177 -10.67 -0.86 -13.08
C LYS A 177 -10.17 -0.98 -14.52
N VAL A 178 -8.92 -0.59 -14.78
CA VAL A 178 -8.40 -0.48 -16.16
C VAL A 178 -7.94 -1.83 -16.71
N HIS A 179 -7.23 -2.64 -15.93
CA HIS A 179 -6.54 -3.83 -16.46
C HIS A 179 -6.76 -5.13 -15.66
N HIS A 180 -7.68 -5.14 -14.69
CA HIS A 180 -7.82 -6.24 -13.72
C HIS A 180 -6.50 -6.59 -13.01
N GLY A 181 -5.51 -5.68 -13.03
CA GLY A 181 -4.22 -5.85 -12.40
C GLY A 181 -4.33 -5.65 -10.90
N VAL A 182 -3.53 -6.38 -10.13
CA VAL A 182 -3.44 -6.21 -8.67
C VAL A 182 -2.15 -5.47 -8.35
N LEU A 183 -2.27 -4.24 -7.83
CA LEU A 183 -1.12 -3.49 -7.32
C LEU A 183 -0.76 -4.03 -5.93
N SER A 184 0.27 -4.87 -5.87
CA SER A 184 0.81 -5.32 -4.58
C SER A 184 1.46 -4.16 -3.83
N ILE A 185 1.44 -4.20 -2.49
CA ILE A 185 2.15 -3.22 -1.65
C ILE A 185 3.64 -3.21 -2.01
N SER A 186 4.26 -4.38 -2.20
CA SER A 186 5.68 -4.49 -2.58
C SER A 186 6.01 -3.78 -3.90
N SER A 187 5.16 -3.91 -4.92
CA SER A 187 5.35 -3.22 -6.20
C SER A 187 5.23 -1.70 -6.05
N TYR A 188 4.28 -1.23 -5.24
CA TYR A 188 4.12 0.20 -4.93
C TYR A 188 5.33 0.76 -4.19
N LEU A 189 5.82 0.05 -3.17
CA LEU A 189 6.98 0.48 -2.40
C LEU A 189 8.26 0.49 -3.26
N HIS A 190 8.43 -0.53 -4.11
CA HIS A 190 9.52 -0.55 -5.08
C HIS A 190 9.44 0.63 -6.05
N PHE A 191 8.24 1.01 -6.51
CA PHE A 191 8.04 2.19 -7.35
C PHE A 191 8.51 3.48 -6.66
N VAL A 192 8.05 3.73 -5.44
CA VAL A 192 8.41 4.94 -4.67
C VAL A 192 9.92 4.99 -4.40
N SER A 193 10.50 3.87 -3.97
CA SER A 193 11.95 3.78 -3.70
C SER A 193 12.80 4.02 -4.95
N ARG A 194 12.39 3.48 -6.12
CA ARG A 194 13.15 3.72 -7.36
C ARG A 194 13.07 5.16 -7.82
N LEU A 195 11.94 5.82 -7.63
CA LEU A 195 11.82 7.23 -7.97
C LEU A 195 12.62 8.12 -7.01
N SER A 196 12.71 7.80 -5.72
CA SER A 196 13.54 8.59 -4.81
C SER A 196 14.99 8.66 -5.29
N THR A 197 15.57 7.53 -5.72
CA THR A 197 16.95 7.49 -6.24
C THR A 197 17.21 8.36 -7.47
N VAL A 198 16.17 8.75 -8.20
CA VAL A 198 16.27 9.62 -9.38
C VAL A 198 15.92 11.08 -9.04
N CYS A 199 15.11 11.29 -7.99
CA CYS A 199 14.61 12.60 -7.58
C CYS A 199 15.48 13.30 -6.54
N ASP A 200 16.26 12.56 -5.74
CA ASP A 200 16.99 13.08 -4.57
C ASP A 200 18.20 14.00 -4.93
N ASP A 201 18.43 14.29 -6.22
CA ASP A 201 19.48 15.21 -6.67
C ASP A 201 19.17 16.72 -6.43
N ASP A 202 17.93 17.08 -6.05
CA ASP A 202 17.50 18.49 -5.96
C ASP A 202 17.39 19.07 -4.53
N ASP A 203 17.53 18.26 -3.47
CA ASP A 203 17.42 18.72 -2.06
C ASP A 203 18.77 19.10 -1.40
N ALA A 204 19.88 19.10 -2.15
CA ALA A 204 21.23 19.40 -1.63
C ALA A 204 21.68 20.87 -1.80
N LEU A 205 20.74 21.82 -1.93
CA LEU A 205 21.00 23.26 -2.15
C LEU A 205 20.66 24.13 -0.93
#